data_AF-A0AAD2EJ21-F1
#
_entry.id   AF-A0AAD2EJ21-F1
#
_cell.length_a   1.000
_cell.length_b   1.000
_cell.length_c   1.000
_cell.angle_alpha   90.00
_cell.angle_beta   90.00
_cell.angle_gamma   90.00
#
_symmetry.space_group_name_H-M   'P 1'
#
loop_
_entity.id
_entity.type
_entity.pdbx_description
1 polymer ?
#
loop_
_entity_poly.entity_id
_entity_poly.type
_entity_poly.pdbx_seq_one_letter_code
_entity_poly.pdbx_strand_id
1 'polypeptide(L)'
;MSAIPYPQPAESDRALLRRARHRAGARMGFRIHLLSFLAVNAVLAAIALSHGQFWFVWPLLGWGMGLAAHGLSLAWSMGNGYQRLVDQEVARLRAQAGR
;
A
#
# COMPACT_ATOMS: atom_id res chain seq x y z
N MET A 1 -25.39 30.71 -19.47
CA MET A 1 -25.54 30.52 -18.02
C MET A 1 -25.24 29.05 -17.72
N SER A 2 -23.99 28.74 -17.39
CA SER A 2 -23.55 27.36 -17.14
C SER A 2 -23.57 27.11 -15.64
N ALA A 3 -24.56 26.37 -15.15
CA ALA A 3 -24.62 25.95 -13.77
C ALA A 3 -23.44 25.01 -13.50
N ILE A 4 -22.47 25.46 -12.69
CA ILE A 4 -21.42 24.58 -12.15
C ILE A 4 -22.16 23.59 -11.23
N PRO A 5 -22.21 22.29 -11.53
CA PRO A 5 -22.78 21.33 -10.61
C PRO A 5 -21.86 21.27 -9.39
N TYR A 6 -22.30 21.81 -8.26
CA TYR A 6 -21.63 21.57 -6.99
C TYR A 6 -21.76 20.08 -6.68
N PRO A 7 -20.67 19.31 -6.52
CA PRO A 7 -20.79 17.90 -6.14
C PRO A 7 -21.53 17.85 -4.81
N GLN A 8 -22.62 17.08 -4.78
CA GLN A 8 -23.45 16.93 -3.59
C GLN A 8 -22.56 16.37 -2.45
N PRO A 9 -22.67 16.89 -1.20
CA PRO A 9 -21.83 16.48 -0.08
C PRO A 9 -21.73 14.96 0.07
N ALA A 10 -22.85 14.24 -0.12
CA ALA A 10 -22.93 12.79 -0.07
C ALA A 10 -22.08 12.06 -1.13
N GLU A 11 -21.86 12.64 -2.31
CA GLU A 11 -21.01 12.05 -3.35
C GLU A 11 -19.52 12.25 -3.04
N SER A 12 -19.18 13.42 -2.47
CA SER A 12 -17.83 13.72 -1.98
C SER A 12 -17.43 12.83 -0.79
N ASP A 13 -18.36 12.58 0.13
CA ASP A 13 -18.18 11.69 1.28
C ASP A 13 -18.01 10.23 0.85
N ARG A 14 -18.80 9.76 -0.12
CA ARG A 14 -18.63 8.41 -0.71
C ARG A 14 -17.29 8.26 -1.41
N ALA A 15 -16.80 9.29 -2.10
CA ALA A 15 -15.49 9.28 -2.73
C ALA A 15 -14.35 9.26 -1.69
N LEU A 16 -14.48 10.02 -0.60
CA LEU A 16 -13.57 10.01 0.55
C LEU A 16 -13.54 8.64 1.23
N LEU A 17 -14.71 8.05 1.52
CA LEU A 17 -14.83 6.71 2.11
C LEU A 17 -14.23 5.63 1.22
N ARG A 18 -14.43 5.72 -0.12
CA ARG A 18 -13.82 4.78 -1.07
C ARG A 18 -12.29 4.86 -1.05
N ARG A 19 -11.73 6.07 -1.03
CA ARG A 19 -10.28 6.29 -0.89
C ARG A 19 -9.76 5.78 0.45
N ALA A 20 -10.47 6.02 1.54
CA ALA A 20 -10.10 5.53 2.87
C ALA A 20 -10.10 3.99 2.94
N ARG A 21 -11.15 3.34 2.41
CA ARG A 21 -11.25 1.88 2.32
C ARG A 21 -10.15 1.27 1.46
N HIS A 22 -9.85 1.86 0.31
CA HIS A 22 -8.76 1.37 -0.56
C HIS A 22 -7.40 1.42 0.16
N ARG A 23 -7.12 2.53 0.85
CA ARG A 23 -5.91 2.70 1.68
C ARG A 23 -5.86 1.75 2.87
N ALA A 24 -7.00 1.42 3.47
CA ALA A 24 -7.08 0.47 4.57
C ALA A 24 -6.90 -0.99 4.09
N GLY A 25 -7.54 -1.35 2.97
CA GLY A 25 -7.48 -2.68 2.38
C GLY A 25 -6.07 -3.08 1.96
N ALA A 26 -5.33 -2.18 1.31
CA ALA A 26 -3.95 -2.44 0.90
C ALA A 26 -3.01 -2.71 2.09
N ARG A 27 -3.22 -2.02 3.23
CA ARG A 27 -2.49 -2.27 4.47
C ARG A 27 -2.84 -3.61 5.10
N MET A 28 -4.11 -3.99 5.07
CA MET A 28 -4.56 -5.27 5.58
C MET A 28 -3.97 -6.43 4.77
N GLY A 29 -4.00 -6.33 3.44
CA GLY A 29 -3.42 -7.33 2.54
C GLY A 29 -1.92 -7.54 2.79
N PHE A 30 -1.15 -6.47 2.91
CA PHE A 30 0.28 -6.57 3.23
C PHE A 30 0.54 -7.18 4.62
N ARG A 31 -0.23 -6.80 5.63
CA ARG A 31 -0.11 -7.37 6.99
C ARG A 31 -0.35 -8.88 7.01
N ILE A 32 -1.36 -9.35 6.27
CA ILE A 32 -1.64 -10.79 6.15
C ILE A 32 -0.43 -11.50 5.53
N HIS A 33 0.13 -10.97 4.44
CA HIS A 33 1.32 -11.56 3.81
C HIS A 33 2.53 -11.57 4.74
N LEU A 34 2.77 -10.49 5.50
CA LEU A 34 3.84 -10.43 6.49
C LEU A 34 3.65 -11.46 7.61
N LEU A 35 2.44 -11.60 8.13
CA LEU A 35 2.12 -12.59 9.16
C LEU A 35 2.30 -14.03 8.64
N SER A 36 1.78 -14.32 7.43
CA SER A 36 1.98 -15.61 6.78
C SER A 36 3.46 -15.90 6.54
N PHE A 37 4.23 -14.91 6.10
CA PHE A 37 5.68 -15.03 5.92
C PHE A 37 6.38 -15.40 7.23
N LEU A 38 6.09 -14.69 8.33
CA LEU A 38 6.69 -14.97 9.63
C LEU A 38 6.29 -16.36 10.16
N ALA A 39 5.02 -16.73 10.04
CA ALA A 39 4.53 -18.03 10.49
C ALA A 39 5.20 -19.19 9.74
N VAL A 40 5.22 -19.13 8.40
CA VAL A 40 5.83 -20.19 7.58
C VAL A 40 7.34 -20.27 7.83
N ASN A 41 8.06 -19.14 7.87
CA ASN A 41 9.50 -19.16 8.11
C ASN A 41 9.85 -19.62 9.53
N ALA A 42 9.03 -19.30 10.55
CA ALA A 42 9.24 -19.81 11.90
C ALA A 42 9.10 -21.35 11.95
N VAL A 43 8.12 -21.92 11.25
CA VAL A 43 7.95 -23.37 11.14
C VAL A 43 9.13 -24.01 10.40
N LEU A 44 9.54 -23.45 9.26
CA LEU A 44 10.69 -23.97 8.51
C LEU A 44 11.98 -23.88 9.32
N ALA A 45 12.19 -22.79 10.06
CA ALA A 45 13.34 -22.64 10.96
C ALA A 45 13.31 -23.67 12.08
N ALA A 46 12.16 -23.90 12.72
CA ALA A 46 12.02 -24.90 13.77
C ALA A 46 12.37 -26.31 13.27
N ILE A 47 11.87 -26.69 12.07
CA ILE A 47 12.20 -27.97 11.43
C ILE A 47 13.68 -28.03 11.07
N ALA A 48 14.22 -27.00 10.42
CA ALA A 48 15.62 -27.02 9.99
C ALA A 48 16.58 -27.14 11.19
N LEU A 49 16.33 -26.38 12.26
CA LEU A 49 17.12 -26.43 13.49
C LEU A 49 16.98 -27.77 14.23
N SER A 50 15.81 -28.41 14.21
CA SER A 50 15.65 -29.75 14.81
C SER A 50 16.48 -30.83 14.09
N HIS A 51 16.84 -30.59 12.83
CA HIS A 51 17.72 -31.45 12.04
C HIS A 51 19.16 -30.92 11.93
N GLY A 52 19.51 -29.84 12.66
CA GLY A 52 20.84 -29.21 12.61
C GLY A 52 21.19 -28.58 11.26
N GLN A 53 20.18 -28.26 10.44
CA GLN A 53 20.36 -27.70 9.10
C GLN A 53 19.99 -26.21 9.07
N PHE A 54 20.61 -25.48 8.14
CA PHE A 54 20.40 -24.03 7.98
C PHE A 54 19.71 -23.63 6.66
N TRP A 55 19.12 -24.59 5.94
CA TRP A 55 18.52 -24.33 4.62
C TRP A 55 17.34 -23.35 4.66
N PHE A 56 16.72 -23.10 5.82
CA PHE A 56 15.64 -22.13 6.00
C PHE A 56 16.05 -20.69 5.65
N VAL A 57 17.36 -20.40 5.57
CA VAL A 57 17.87 -19.09 5.13
C VAL A 57 17.51 -18.77 3.68
N TRP A 58 17.43 -19.78 2.80
CA TRP A 58 17.15 -19.56 1.37
C TRP A 58 15.69 -19.12 1.13
N PRO A 59 14.65 -19.78 1.68
CA PRO A 59 13.29 -19.26 1.67
C PRO A 59 13.18 -17.87 2.32
N LEU A 60 13.87 -17.65 3.45
CA LEU A 60 13.83 -16.39 4.17
C LEU A 60 14.35 -15.23 3.30
N LEU A 61 15.50 -15.42 2.63
CA LEU A 61 16.10 -14.41 1.76
C LEU A 61 15.31 -14.22 0.47
N GLY A 62 14.96 -15.31 -0.22
CA GLY A 62 14.25 -15.24 -1.49
C GLY A 62 12.86 -14.61 -1.36
N TRP A 63 12.05 -15.12 -0.43
CA TRP A 63 10.71 -14.59 -0.22
C TRP A 63 10.72 -13.26 0.55
N GLY A 64 11.70 -13.06 1.44
CA GLY A 64 11.89 -11.81 2.17
C GLY A 64 12.16 -10.62 1.24
N MET A 65 12.95 -10.82 0.17
CA MET A 65 13.16 -9.78 -0.85
C MET A 65 11.87 -9.42 -1.59
N GLY A 66 11.06 -10.41 -1.97
CA GLY A 66 9.76 -10.18 -2.61
C GLY A 66 8.81 -9.39 -1.71
N LEU A 67 8.78 -9.74 -0.42
CA LEU A 67 7.97 -9.03 0.59
C LEU A 67 8.46 -7.60 0.82
N ALA A 68 9.78 -7.39 0.88
CA ALA A 68 10.37 -6.07 1.01
C ALA A 68 10.06 -5.17 -0.19
N ALA A 69 10.16 -5.71 -1.41
CA ALA A 69 9.79 -4.99 -2.63
C ALA A 69 8.29 -4.64 -2.64
N HIS A 70 7.42 -5.56 -2.21
CA HIS A 70 5.98 -5.30 -2.12
C HIS A 70 5.65 -4.25 -1.05
N GLY A 71 6.31 -4.31 0.10
CA GLY A 71 6.18 -3.32 1.17
C GLY A 71 6.65 -1.93 0.75
N LEU A 72 7.78 -1.85 0.03
CA LEU A 72 8.31 -0.59 -0.51
C LEU A 72 7.38 -0.01 -1.57
N SER A 73 6.83 -0.83 -2.47
CA SER A 73 5.83 -0.41 -3.46
C SER A 73 4.57 0.14 -2.80
N LEU A 74 4.05 -0.55 -1.77
CA LEU A 74 2.92 -0.06 -0.99
C LEU A 74 3.24 1.24 -0.25
N ALA A 75 4.42 1.35 0.36
CA ALA A 75 4.89 2.55 1.04
C ALA A 75 5.06 3.73 0.07
N TRP A 76 5.55 3.49 -1.15
CA TRP A 76 5.69 4.51 -2.19
C TRP A 76 4.34 4.98 -2.74
N SER A 77 3.42 4.04 -2.98
CA SER A 77 2.06 4.32 -3.43
C SER A 77 1.25 5.12 -2.41
N MET A 78 1.52 4.91 -1.11
CA MET A 78 0.79 5.51 -0.01
C MET A 78 1.46 6.75 0.61
N GLY A 79 2.79 6.82 0.57
CA GLY A 79 3.58 7.89 1.16
C GLY A 79 3.65 9.07 0.21
N ASN A 80 3.19 10.23 0.68
CA ASN A 80 3.41 11.62 0.25
C ASN A 80 3.84 11.95 -1.20
N GLY A 81 4.72 11.23 -1.90
CA GLY A 81 5.16 11.51 -3.27
C GLY A 81 4.03 11.52 -4.30
N TYR A 82 3.25 10.43 -4.41
CA TYR A 82 2.14 10.38 -5.38
C TYR A 82 1.03 11.38 -5.05
N GLN A 83 0.64 11.48 -3.77
CA GLN A 83 -0.36 12.45 -3.34
C GLN A 83 0.12 13.89 -3.54
N ARG A 84 1.39 14.20 -3.24
CA ARG A 84 1.96 15.53 -3.50
C ARG A 84 2.03 15.85 -4.98
N LEU A 85 2.39 14.89 -5.83
CA LEU A 85 2.40 15.10 -7.28
C LEU A 85 0.98 15.38 -7.79
N VAL A 86 0.00 14.62 -7.33
CA VAL A 86 -1.40 14.84 -7.67
C VAL A 86 -1.90 16.18 -7.14
N ASP A 87 -1.58 16.53 -5.89
CA ASP A 87 -1.99 17.79 -5.27
C ASP A 87 -1.34 19.00 -5.96
N GLN A 88 -0.06 18.88 -6.37
CA GLN A 88 0.64 19.89 -7.17
C GLN A 88 0.01 20.06 -8.55
N GLU A 89 -0.33 18.95 -9.21
CA GLU A 89 -0.96 19.01 -10.54
C GLU A 89 -2.36 19.63 -10.47
N VAL A 90 -3.16 19.26 -9.45
CA VAL A 90 -4.46 19.89 -9.20
C VAL A 90 -4.33 21.39 -8.90
N ALA A 91 -3.33 21.78 -8.09
CA ALA A 91 -3.07 23.19 -7.80
C ALA A 91 -2.67 23.98 -9.07
N ARG A 92 -1.86 23.37 -9.94
CA ARG A 92 -1.43 23.96 -11.22
C ARG A 92 -2.61 24.18 -12.17
N LEU A 93 -3.49 23.18 -12.31
CA LEU A 93 -4.68 23.28 -13.17
C LEU A 93 -5.68 24.33 -12.66
N ARG A 94 -5.88 24.43 -11.34
CA ARG A 94 -6.71 25.48 -10.74
C ARG A 94 -6.17 26.88 -11.01
N ALA A 95 -4.85 27.07 -10.95
CA ALA A 95 -4.22 28.35 -11.25
C ALA A 95 -4.34 28.75 -12.73
N GLN A 96 -4.41 27.78 -13.64
CA GLN A 96 -4.63 28.01 -15.07
C GLN A 96 -6.11 28.29 -15.40
N ALA A 97 -7.05 27.58 -14.76
CA ALA A 97 -8.49 27.77 -14.98
C ALA A 97 -9.06 29.03 -14.32
N GLY A 98 -8.34 29.64 -13.36
CA GLY A 98 -8.69 30.89 -12.72
C GLY A 98 -8.14 32.15 -13.42
N ARG A 99 -7.47 32.00 -14.57
CA ARG A 99 -7.10 33.10 -15.48
C ARG A 99 -7.99 33.04 -16.72
#